data_AF-A0A087N8D8-F1
#
_entry.id   AF-A0A087N8D8-F1
#
_cell.length_a   1.000
_cell.length_b   1.000
_cell.length_c   1.000
_cell.angle_alpha   90.00
_cell.angle_beta   90.00
_cell.angle_gamma   90.00
#
_symmetry.space_group_name_H-M   'P 1'
#
loop_
_entity.id
_entity.type
_entity.pdbx_description
1 polymer ?
#
loop_
_entity_poly.entity_id
_entity_poly.type
_entity_poly.pdbx_seq_one_letter_code
_entity_poly.pdbx_strand_id
1 'polypeptide(L)'
;MNGNFDGAQKVGTLHNMRFVFFDNDTRILFATAYDGDWDTYINDFATKIPDLMDLIFASVEGWPGIASPEVKDFIAEHQITAAGWFVANPQVTVVDVRRLQRLEHAVNEFLDKVG
;
A
#
# COMPACT_ATOMS: atom_id res chain seq x y z
N MET A 1 4.67 17.35 1.29
CA MET A 1 4.53 16.29 2.31
C MET A 1 5.85 15.54 2.40
N ASN A 2 6.71 15.84 3.38
CA ASN A 2 7.79 14.93 3.78
C ASN A 2 7.20 13.86 4.71
N GLY A 3 6.14 13.19 4.24
CA GLY A 3 5.45 12.16 5.00
C GLY A 3 6.38 10.97 5.15
N ASN A 4 6.77 10.65 6.37
CA ASN A 4 7.49 9.42 6.62
C ASN A 4 6.53 8.24 6.37
N PHE A 5 6.61 7.64 5.17
CA PHE A 5 5.83 6.48 4.78
C PHE A 5 6.36 5.16 5.37
N ASP A 6 7.17 5.21 6.44
CA ASP A 6 7.59 4.02 7.20
C ASP A 6 6.39 3.16 7.63
N GLY A 7 5.23 3.78 7.86
CA GLY A 7 3.97 3.07 8.08
C GLY A 7 3.65 2.11 6.93
N ALA A 8 3.78 2.56 5.69
CA ALA A 8 3.52 1.76 4.50
C ALA A 8 4.43 0.52 4.42
N GLN A 9 5.67 0.60 4.94
CA GLN A 9 6.56 -0.56 5.04
C GLN A 9 6.07 -1.63 6.02
N LYS A 10 5.27 -1.24 7.04
CA LYS A 10 4.66 -2.17 8.01
C LYS A 10 3.62 -3.07 7.33
N VAL A 11 2.98 -2.58 6.27
CA VAL A 11 2.12 -3.41 5.42
C VAL A 11 3.01 -4.17 4.44
N GLY A 12 3.50 -5.32 4.90
CA GLY A 12 4.51 -6.12 4.20
C GLY A 12 4.10 -6.69 2.85
N THR A 13 2.85 -6.50 2.42
CA THR A 13 2.28 -6.92 1.13
C THR A 13 2.11 -5.76 0.15
N LEU A 14 2.34 -4.51 0.57
CA LEU A 14 2.12 -3.33 -0.25
C LEU A 14 3.29 -3.11 -1.22
N HIS A 15 3.03 -3.19 -2.53
CA HIS A 15 4.00 -2.89 -3.59
C HIS A 15 4.16 -1.39 -3.79
N ASN A 16 3.04 -0.67 -3.86
CA ASN A 16 3.04 0.77 -4.05
C ASN A 16 1.77 1.42 -3.49
N MET A 17 1.89 2.70 -3.21
CA MET A 17 0.81 3.55 -2.74
C MET A 17 0.92 4.91 -3.41
N ARG A 18 -0.15 5.34 -4.08
CA ARG A 18 -0.21 6.57 -4.86
C ARG A 18 -1.38 7.43 -4.43
N PHE A 19 -1.08 8.71 -4.25
CA PHE A 19 -2.05 9.77 -4.02
C PHE A 19 -2.01 10.74 -5.19
N VAL A 20 -3.19 11.10 -5.71
CA VAL A 20 -3.31 12.12 -6.74
C VAL A 20 -4.43 13.05 -6.35
N PHE A 21 -4.13 14.34 -6.21
CA PHE A 21 -5.15 15.37 -6.15
C PHE A 21 -5.51 15.76 -7.58
N PHE A 22 -6.80 15.83 -7.86
CA PHE A 22 -7.32 16.20 -9.17
C PHE A 22 -8.61 17.01 -9.03
N ASP A 23 -9.12 17.53 -10.15
CA ASP A 23 -10.24 18.46 -10.18
C ASP A 23 -10.01 19.67 -9.25
N ASN A 24 -8.91 20.40 -9.46
CA ASN A 24 -8.50 21.56 -8.65
C ASN A 24 -8.38 21.24 -7.15
N ASP A 25 -7.75 20.10 -6.82
CA ASP A 25 -7.55 19.61 -5.45
C ASP A 25 -8.84 19.37 -4.65
N THR A 26 -9.97 19.21 -5.34
CA THR A 26 -11.26 18.87 -4.71
C THR A 26 -11.50 17.37 -4.59
N ARG A 27 -10.71 16.56 -5.29
CA ARG A 27 -10.82 15.09 -5.26
C ARG A 27 -9.45 14.44 -5.06
N ILE A 28 -9.47 13.29 -4.38
CA ILE A 28 -8.31 12.45 -4.17
C ILE A 28 -8.51 11.10 -4.85
N LEU A 29 -7.50 10.65 -5.59
CA LEU A 29 -7.37 9.26 -6.01
C LEU A 29 -6.34 8.59 -5.10
N PHE A 30 -6.79 7.58 -4.37
CA PHE A 30 -5.94 6.66 -3.64
C PHE A 30 -5.86 5.34 -4.40
N ALA A 31 -4.66 4.97 -4.85
CA ALA A 31 -4.44 3.75 -5.61
C ALA A 31 -3.28 2.97 -5.01
N THR A 32 -3.51 1.70 -4.74
CA THR A 32 -2.54 0.81 -4.10
C THR A 32 -2.47 -0.53 -4.81
N ALA A 33 -1.26 -1.03 -5.00
CA ALA A 33 -1.02 -2.40 -5.45
C ALA A 33 -0.43 -3.21 -4.30
N TYR A 34 -0.97 -4.39 -4.06
CA TYR A 34 -0.60 -5.24 -2.94
C TYR A 34 -0.75 -6.73 -3.27
N ASP A 35 -0.07 -7.57 -2.50
CA ASP A 35 -0.24 -9.01 -2.52
C ASP A 35 -1.44 -9.43 -1.67
N GLY A 36 -2.19 -10.43 -2.15
CA GLY A 36 -3.31 -11.02 -1.41
C GLY A 36 -4.66 -10.39 -1.75
N ASP A 37 -5.66 -10.69 -0.92
CA ASP A 37 -7.03 -10.19 -1.10
C ASP A 37 -7.26 -8.80 -0.48
N TRP A 38 -8.33 -8.16 -0.93
CA TRP A 38 -8.72 -6.82 -0.51
C TRP A 38 -9.08 -6.73 0.98
N ASP A 39 -9.76 -7.74 1.52
CA ASP A 39 -10.20 -7.73 2.91
C ASP A 39 -9.04 -7.77 3.90
N THR A 40 -8.07 -8.67 3.64
CA THR A 40 -6.83 -8.79 4.41
C THR A 40 -6.04 -7.50 4.32
N TYR A 41 -5.96 -6.91 3.12
CA TYR A 41 -5.26 -5.67 2.88
C TYR A 41 -5.84 -4.48 3.65
N ILE A 42 -7.16 -4.25 3.56
CA ILE A 42 -7.82 -3.14 4.27
C ILE A 42 -7.74 -3.32 5.78
N ASN A 43 -7.86 -4.56 6.27
CA ASN A 43 -7.65 -4.88 7.69
C ASN A 43 -6.21 -4.56 8.15
N ASP A 44 -5.21 -4.93 7.34
CA ASP A 44 -3.81 -4.64 7.63
C ASP A 44 -3.55 -3.13 7.67
N PHE A 45 -4.16 -2.37 6.76
CA PHE A 45 -4.07 -0.91 6.76
C PHE A 45 -4.71 -0.29 8.01
N ALA A 46 -5.93 -0.73 8.35
CA ALA A 46 -6.64 -0.23 9.52
C ALA A 46 -5.93 -0.55 10.84
N THR A 47 -5.25 -1.70 10.93
CA THR A 47 -4.57 -2.13 12.16
C THR A 47 -3.13 -1.65 12.28
N LYS A 48 -2.38 -1.57 11.16
CA LYS A 48 -0.95 -1.25 11.19
C LYS A 48 -0.66 0.25 11.04
N ILE A 49 -1.57 1.00 10.42
CA ILE A 49 -1.38 2.44 10.16
C ILE A 49 -2.71 3.24 10.24
N PRO A 50 -3.51 3.11 11.31
CA PRO A 50 -4.79 3.81 11.42
C PRO A 50 -4.64 5.34 11.30
N ASP A 51 -3.67 5.94 11.99
CA ASP A 51 -3.47 7.39 12.01
C ASP A 51 -3.15 7.97 10.63
N LEU A 52 -2.45 7.19 9.78
CA LEU A 52 -2.12 7.63 8.43
C LEU A 52 -3.36 7.64 7.54
N MET A 53 -4.22 6.62 7.67
CA MET A 53 -5.48 6.55 6.93
C MET A 53 -6.39 7.72 7.29
N ASP A 54 -6.57 7.98 8.58
CA ASP A 54 -7.38 9.12 9.01
C ASP A 54 -6.75 10.44 8.57
N LEU A 55 -5.42 10.59 8.62
CA LEU A 55 -4.77 11.80 8.11
C LEU A 55 -5.03 12.03 6.62
N ILE A 56 -5.00 10.97 5.81
CA ILE A 56 -5.22 11.05 4.35
C ILE A 56 -6.69 11.36 4.05
N PHE A 57 -7.62 10.67 4.72
CA PHE A 57 -9.04 10.67 4.37
C PHE A 57 -9.88 11.60 5.25
N ALA A 58 -9.32 12.25 6.28
CA ALA A 58 -10.06 13.19 7.14
C ALA A 58 -10.69 14.36 6.39
N SER A 59 -10.15 14.72 5.22
CA SER A 59 -10.70 15.77 4.35
C SER A 59 -11.70 15.25 3.31
N VAL A 60 -11.92 13.94 3.25
CA VAL A 60 -12.90 13.33 2.35
C VAL A 60 -14.28 13.41 2.98
N GLU A 61 -15.23 13.97 2.24
CA GLU A 61 -16.62 14.10 2.66
C GLU A 61 -17.22 12.73 2.97
N GLY A 62 -17.85 12.60 4.13
CA GLY A 62 -18.49 11.36 4.57
C GLY A 62 -17.54 10.28 5.09
N TRP A 63 -16.22 10.53 5.20
CA TRP A 63 -15.30 9.58 5.79
C TRP A 63 -15.72 9.20 7.22
N PRO A 64 -16.03 7.92 7.50
CA PRO A 64 -16.54 7.51 8.80
C PRO A 64 -15.44 7.33 9.87
N GLY A 65 -14.16 7.44 9.48
CA GLY A 65 -13.00 7.10 10.32
C GLY A 65 -12.54 5.66 10.12
N ILE A 66 -11.23 5.42 10.16
CA ILE A 66 -10.64 4.09 9.91
C ILE A 66 -11.08 3.00 10.92
N ALA A 67 -11.45 3.42 12.13
CA ALA A 67 -11.94 2.54 13.18
C ALA A 67 -13.45 2.26 13.11
N SER A 68 -14.18 2.93 12.21
CA SER A 68 -15.62 2.69 12.05
C SER A 68 -15.88 1.31 11.45
N PRO A 69 -16.89 0.57 11.94
CA PRO A 69 -17.30 -0.69 11.29
C PRO A 69 -17.79 -0.50 9.86
N GLU A 70 -18.23 0.71 9.49
CA GLU A 70 -18.77 1.07 8.17
C GLU A 70 -17.66 1.45 7.17
N VAL A 71 -16.40 1.54 7.60
CA VAL A 71 -15.31 2.04 6.75
C VAL A 71 -15.09 1.18 5.51
N LYS A 72 -15.27 -0.14 5.63
CA LYS A 72 -15.09 -1.07 4.50
C LYS A 72 -16.15 -0.83 3.43
N ASP A 73 -17.40 -0.65 3.85
CA ASP A 73 -18.51 -0.37 2.96
C ASP A 73 -18.31 0.98 2.29
N PHE A 74 -17.92 2.01 3.04
CA PHE A 74 -17.57 3.32 2.49
C PHE A 74 -16.48 3.23 1.41
N ILE A 75 -15.38 2.50 1.67
CA ILE A 75 -14.30 2.32 0.69
C ILE A 75 -14.82 1.58 -0.55
N ALA A 76 -15.57 0.50 -0.37
CA ALA A 76 -16.10 -0.30 -1.48
C ALA A 76 -17.06 0.51 -2.38
N GLU A 77 -17.92 1.34 -1.80
CA GLU A 77 -18.84 2.22 -2.53
C GLU A 77 -18.12 3.27 -3.39
N HIS A 78 -16.96 3.73 -2.95
CA HIS A 78 -16.15 4.73 -3.65
C HIS A 78 -15.05 4.12 -4.54
N GLN A 79 -14.95 2.78 -4.59
CA GLN A 79 -13.93 2.09 -5.36
C GLN A 79 -14.29 2.03 -6.84
N ILE A 80 -13.32 2.38 -7.69
CA ILE A 80 -13.47 2.31 -9.15
C ILE A 80 -12.65 1.15 -9.69
N THR A 81 -13.28 0.25 -10.44
CA THR A 81 -12.60 -0.87 -11.11
C THR A 81 -11.71 -0.34 -12.24
N ALA A 82 -10.43 -0.70 -12.21
CA ALA A 82 -9.50 -0.36 -13.27
C ALA A 82 -9.92 -1.04 -14.59
N ALA A 83 -10.01 -0.26 -15.67
CA ALA A 83 -10.31 -0.77 -17.01
C ALA A 83 -9.15 -1.61 -17.60
N GLY A 84 -7.94 -1.42 -17.10
CA GLY A 84 -6.76 -2.21 -17.46
C GLY A 84 -5.69 -2.06 -16.39
N TRP A 85 -4.98 -3.15 -16.13
CA TRP A 85 -3.89 -3.20 -15.15
C TRP A 85 -2.83 -4.19 -15.63
N PHE A 86 -1.58 -3.74 -15.65
CA PHE A 86 -0.44 -4.56 -16.05
C PHE A 86 0.56 -4.66 -14.90
N VAL A 87 0.95 -5.88 -14.58
CA VAL A 87 2.03 -6.19 -13.64
C VAL A 87 3.08 -6.96 -14.41
N ALA A 88 4.31 -6.46 -14.46
CA ALA A 88 5.39 -7.10 -15.21
C ALA A 88 5.80 -8.46 -14.60
N ASN A 89 5.71 -8.59 -13.27
CA ASN A 89 6.12 -9.78 -12.52
C ASN A 89 5.06 -10.19 -11.49
N PRO A 90 3.86 -10.64 -11.93
CA PRO A 90 2.76 -10.95 -11.02
C PRO A 90 3.06 -12.11 -10.06
N GLN A 91 4.05 -12.95 -10.38
CA GLN A 91 4.48 -14.08 -9.55
C GLN A 91 5.44 -13.70 -8.41
N VAL A 92 5.90 -12.44 -8.32
CA VAL A 92 6.89 -12.01 -7.33
C VAL A 92 6.24 -11.12 -6.29
N THR A 93 6.09 -11.62 -5.07
CA THR A 93 5.53 -10.87 -3.94
C THR A 93 6.54 -9.89 -3.34
N VAL A 94 6.08 -8.94 -2.53
CA VAL A 94 6.95 -8.06 -1.73
C VAL A 94 7.86 -8.88 -0.81
N VAL A 95 7.35 -9.99 -0.29
CA VAL A 95 8.12 -10.92 0.55
C VAL A 95 9.25 -11.59 -0.26
N ASP A 96 8.97 -12.01 -1.50
CA ASP A 96 9.97 -12.57 -2.40
C ASP A 96 11.04 -11.54 -2.75
N VAL A 97 10.66 -10.30 -3.06
CA VAL A 97 11.62 -9.20 -3.32
C VAL A 97 12.59 -9.05 -2.14
N ARG A 98 12.07 -8.95 -0.91
CA ARG A 98 12.90 -8.83 0.30
C ARG A 98 13.81 -10.05 0.49
N ARG A 99 13.33 -11.25 0.17
CA ARG A 99 14.14 -12.48 0.23
C ARG A 99 15.26 -12.46 -0.79
N LEU A 100 14.98 -12.08 -2.03
CA LEU A 100 15.94 -12.00 -3.13
C LEU A 100 17.03 -10.96 -2.84
N GLN A 101 16.67 -9.80 -2.30
CA GLN A 101 17.65 -8.78 -1.88
C GLN A 101 18.61 -9.29 -0.80
N ARG A 102 18.11 -10.03 0.20
CA ARG A 102 18.98 -10.64 1.22
C ARG A 102 19.91 -11.70 0.63
N LEU A 103 19.41 -12.49 -0.32
CA LEU A 103 20.20 -13.50 -1.01
C LEU A 103 21.31 -12.85 -1.84
N GLU A 104 20.98 -11.83 -2.62
CA GLU A 104 21.94 -11.04 -3.41
C GLU A 104 23.05 -10.48 -2.51
N HIS A 105 22.69 -9.88 -1.38
CA HIS A 105 23.66 -9.36 -0.42
C HIS A 105 24.60 -10.45 0.10
N ALA A 106 24.06 -11.59 0.55
CA ALA A 106 24.86 -12.69 1.06
C ALA A 106 25.79 -13.31 0.01
N VAL A 107 25.33 -13.39 -1.25
CA VAL A 107 26.16 -13.86 -2.37
C VAL A 107 27.31 -12.90 -2.64
N ASN A 108 27.05 -11.58 -2.65
CA ASN A 108 28.09 -10.57 -2.84
C ASN A 108 29.14 -10.63 -1.72
N GLU A 109 28.71 -10.69 -0.45
CA GLU A 109 29.64 -10.84 0.68
C GLU A 109 30.49 -12.11 0.62
N PHE A 110 29.92 -13.22 0.11
CA PHE A 110 30.66 -14.46 -0.08
C PHE A 110 31.72 -14.29 -1.17
N LEU A 111 31.34 -13.73 -2.34
CA LEU A 111 32.24 -13.49 -3.47
C LEU A 111 33.41 -12.57 -3.07
N ASP A 112 33.15 -11.51 -2.31
CA ASP A 112 34.19 -10.58 -1.82
C ASP A 112 35.19 -11.24 -0.86
N LYS A 113 34.82 -12.35 -0.20
CA LYS A 113 35.70 -13.08 0.72
C LYS A 113 36.53 -14.16 0.03
N VAL A 114 36.10 -14.64 -1.14
CA VAL A 114 36.76 -15.72 -1.88
C VAL A 114 37.55 -15.24 -3.10
N GLY A 115 37.31 -14.01 -3.57
CA GLY A 115 38.15 -13.31 -4.55
C GLY A 115 39.33 -12.63 -3.89
#